data_AF-A0A7X3QZT2-F1
#
_entry.id   AF-A0A7X3QZT2-F1
#
_cell.length_a   1.000
_cell.length_b   1.000
_cell.length_c   1.000
_cell.angle_alpha   90.00
_cell.angle_beta   90.00
_cell.angle_gamma   90.00
#
_symmetry.space_group_name_H-M   'P 1'
#
loop_
_entity.id
_entity.type
_entity.pdbx_description
1 polymer ?
#
loop_
_entity_poly.entity_id
_entity_poly.type
_entity_poly.pdbx_seq_one_letter_code
_entity_poly.pdbx_strand_id
1 'polypeptide(L)'
;MVYEQPRWRFARMTRAEINQDPVQGEFFSREADLPGRLVREAVQNSLDARRDPDQPVRVRFVFSGERDALPPGRAKPYLEGLQQHVEAVAAAGGMSGSFSGGDEDDESEALYDALSCFEKPLTYLVVEDFGTTGLTGDILRNSEREPGNDFWGFFRSIGISPKGEDAAGSWGLGKWVFPDASIINAYLGMTQRQGEDNWLLMGMALLKTHHIGENKHRYYGSFAAHSEEPDELWFPLPVESDDFVQETVGDFNLERLEDPGLSVIVPFPKDELKPAEIARAVLTQYFLPIVRGDLAVEIVHPEEGNRTISADTISAEVGHIEQSNRDDESAESLRSVIELASWAIGASADAHVELPVRNLGDRMVERADLTELRERYARGERLAFA
;
A
#
# COMPACT_ATOMS: atom_id res chain seq x y z
N MET A 1 24.70 25.49 -12.65
CA MET A 1 23.32 25.48 -13.14
C MET A 1 22.48 25.03 -11.96
N VAL A 2 21.57 25.86 -11.49
CA VAL A 2 20.65 25.44 -10.42
C VAL A 2 19.60 24.60 -11.13
N TYR A 3 19.69 23.27 -11.02
CA TYR A 3 18.59 22.41 -11.44
C TYR A 3 17.37 22.80 -10.59
N GLU A 4 16.27 23.14 -11.24
CA GLU A 4 15.02 23.44 -10.53
C GLU A 4 14.50 22.16 -9.90
N GLN A 5 14.43 22.17 -8.58
CA GLN A 5 14.14 20.98 -7.77
C GLN A 5 12.65 20.61 -7.86
N PRO A 6 12.31 19.31 -7.80
CA PRO A 6 10.94 18.87 -7.66
C PRO A 6 10.33 19.39 -6.35
N ARG A 7 9.01 19.51 -6.32
CA ARG A 7 8.27 20.00 -5.14
C ARG A 7 6.82 19.54 -5.16
N TRP A 8 6.20 19.60 -3.99
CA TRP A 8 4.76 19.48 -3.86
C TRP A 8 4.06 20.71 -4.42
N ARG A 9 3.00 20.48 -5.20
CA ARG A 9 2.12 21.53 -5.69
C ARG A 9 0.67 21.07 -5.67
N PHE A 10 -0.18 21.92 -5.12
CA PHE A 10 -1.64 21.78 -5.14
C PHE A 10 -2.17 22.83 -6.11
N ALA A 11 -2.94 22.40 -7.11
CA ALA A 11 -3.50 23.34 -8.07
C ALA A 11 -4.56 24.24 -7.40
N ARG A 12 -4.58 25.52 -7.78
CA ARG A 12 -5.66 26.43 -7.39
C ARG A 12 -6.99 25.95 -7.98
N MET A 13 -8.04 26.05 -7.18
CA MET A 13 -9.40 25.83 -7.64
C MET A 13 -9.88 27.03 -8.44
N THR A 14 -10.50 26.77 -9.58
CA THR A 14 -11.23 27.79 -10.33
C THR A 14 -12.60 28.04 -9.70
N ARG A 15 -13.22 29.19 -9.99
CA ARG A 15 -14.58 29.53 -9.52
C ARG A 15 -15.66 28.52 -9.93
N ALA A 16 -15.41 27.76 -11.01
CA ALA A 16 -16.34 26.79 -11.54
C ALA A 16 -16.27 25.43 -10.82
N GLU A 17 -15.22 25.17 -10.04
CA GLU A 17 -15.06 23.91 -9.33
C GLU A 17 -15.98 23.82 -8.12
N ILE A 18 -16.54 22.63 -7.90
CA ILE A 18 -17.38 22.33 -6.75
C ILE A 18 -16.47 22.10 -5.54
N ASN A 19 -16.87 22.63 -4.38
CA ASN A 19 -16.20 22.36 -3.13
C ASN A 19 -16.52 20.94 -2.68
N GLN A 20 -15.51 20.10 -2.61
CA GLN A 20 -15.64 18.73 -2.14
C GLN A 20 -14.40 18.40 -1.33
N ASP A 21 -14.62 17.98 -0.08
CA ASP A 21 -13.59 17.34 0.72
C ASP A 21 -13.53 15.84 0.40
N PRO A 22 -12.39 15.19 0.64
CA PRO A 22 -12.26 13.76 0.44
C PRO A 22 -13.20 13.00 1.38
N VAL A 23 -14.25 12.38 0.84
CA VAL A 23 -15.23 11.58 1.61
C VAL A 23 -14.86 10.10 1.64
N GLN A 24 -13.92 9.68 0.79
CA GLN A 24 -13.56 8.28 0.59
C GLN A 24 -12.90 7.66 1.84
N GLY A 25 -12.16 8.45 2.62
CA GLY A 25 -11.53 8.00 3.86
C GLY A 25 -12.54 7.54 4.92
N GLU A 26 -13.72 8.16 5.01
CA GLU A 26 -14.77 7.82 6.00
C GLU A 26 -15.43 6.47 5.75
N PHE A 27 -15.46 6.02 4.49
CA PHE A 27 -15.96 4.69 4.13
C PHE A 27 -14.89 3.60 4.31
N PHE A 28 -13.61 3.95 4.19
CA PHE A 28 -12.49 3.02 4.20
C PHE A 28 -12.07 2.57 5.61
N SER A 29 -12.28 3.41 6.63
CA SER A 29 -11.94 3.10 8.03
C SER A 29 -12.78 1.98 8.68
N ARG A 30 -13.85 1.50 8.01
CA ARG A 30 -14.81 0.54 8.58
C ARG A 30 -14.51 -0.93 8.27
N GLU A 31 -13.59 -1.24 7.34
CA GLU A 31 -13.39 -2.62 6.86
C GLU A 31 -12.20 -3.34 7.52
N ALA A 32 -11.11 -2.63 7.85
CA ALA A 32 -9.92 -3.17 8.52
C ALA A 32 -9.10 -2.05 9.17
N ASP A 33 -8.23 -2.42 10.12
CA ASP A 33 -7.23 -1.50 10.69
C ASP A 33 -6.24 -1.03 9.60
N LEU A 34 -5.53 0.08 9.85
CA LEU A 34 -4.60 0.65 8.87
C LEU A 34 -3.49 -0.34 8.44
N PRO A 35 -2.82 -1.09 9.35
CA PRO A 35 -1.85 -2.10 8.96
C PRO A 35 -2.47 -3.15 8.02
N GLY A 36 -3.67 -3.62 8.34
CA GLY A 36 -4.41 -4.56 7.52
C GLY A 36 -4.75 -4.03 6.13
N ARG A 37 -5.19 -2.78 6.02
CA ARG A 37 -5.48 -2.12 4.74
C ARG A 37 -4.21 -1.91 3.91
N LEU A 38 -3.10 -1.51 4.54
CA LEU A 38 -1.84 -1.22 3.87
C LEU A 38 -1.24 -2.50 3.27
N VAL A 39 -1.18 -3.56 4.08
CA VAL A 39 -0.73 -4.88 3.62
C VAL A 39 -1.61 -5.39 2.49
N ARG A 40 -2.93 -5.23 2.62
CA ARG A 40 -3.87 -5.68 1.58
C ARG A 40 -3.57 -5.04 0.23
N GLU A 41 -3.55 -3.71 0.19
CA GLU A 41 -3.34 -2.95 -1.04
C GLU A 41 -1.95 -3.22 -1.63
N ALA A 42 -0.90 -3.13 -0.80
CA ALA A 42 0.47 -3.33 -1.27
C ALA A 42 0.69 -4.73 -1.86
N VAL A 43 0.26 -5.77 -1.14
CA VAL A 43 0.48 -7.15 -1.58
C VAL A 43 -0.43 -7.52 -2.74
N GLN A 44 -1.69 -7.05 -2.79
CA GLN A 44 -2.55 -7.23 -3.96
C GLN A 44 -1.93 -6.58 -5.21
N ASN A 45 -1.50 -5.33 -5.12
CA ASN A 45 -0.85 -4.64 -6.24
C ASN A 45 0.39 -5.40 -6.72
N SER A 46 1.19 -5.93 -5.78
CA SER A 46 2.39 -6.70 -6.10
C SER A 46 2.07 -8.04 -6.79
N LEU A 47 1.06 -8.77 -6.30
CA LEU A 47 0.64 -10.04 -6.89
C LEU A 47 -0.01 -9.86 -8.27
N ASP A 48 -0.81 -8.81 -8.45
CA ASP A 48 -1.42 -8.46 -9.74
C ASP A 48 -0.38 -8.03 -10.78
N ALA A 49 0.71 -7.39 -10.34
CA ALA A 49 1.82 -6.95 -11.19
C ALA A 49 2.91 -8.02 -11.39
N ARG A 50 2.67 -9.28 -10.98
CA ARG A 50 3.65 -10.37 -11.09
C ARG A 50 4.16 -10.51 -12.52
N ARG A 51 5.49 -10.49 -12.67
CA ARG A 51 6.18 -10.60 -13.97
C ARG A 51 6.28 -12.05 -14.46
N ASP A 52 6.62 -12.97 -13.56
CA ASP A 52 6.81 -14.39 -13.87
C ASP A 52 5.93 -15.25 -12.95
N PRO A 53 4.96 -16.02 -13.49
CA PRO A 53 4.06 -16.85 -12.68
C PRO A 53 4.78 -17.91 -11.86
N ASP A 54 5.97 -18.36 -12.29
CA ASP A 54 6.73 -19.44 -11.66
C ASP A 54 7.73 -18.94 -10.60
N GLN A 55 7.84 -17.62 -10.41
CA GLN A 55 8.71 -17.01 -9.41
C GLN A 55 7.90 -16.34 -8.30
N PRO A 56 8.37 -16.38 -7.05
CA PRO A 56 7.72 -15.66 -5.96
C PRO A 56 7.78 -14.16 -6.18
N VAL A 57 6.67 -13.48 -5.86
CA VAL A 57 6.70 -12.04 -5.60
C VAL A 57 7.32 -11.83 -4.22
N ARG A 58 8.24 -10.88 -4.08
CA ARG A 58 8.74 -10.48 -2.76
C ARG A 58 8.23 -9.10 -2.41
N VAL A 59 7.81 -8.88 -1.17
CA VAL A 59 7.42 -7.56 -0.67
C VAL A 59 8.24 -7.23 0.57
N ARG A 60 8.77 -6.02 0.66
CA ARG A 60 9.56 -5.56 1.81
C ARG A 60 8.91 -4.36 2.46
N PHE A 61 8.72 -4.42 3.77
CA PHE A 61 8.31 -3.29 4.61
C PHE A 61 9.52 -2.84 5.42
N VAL A 62 10.07 -1.67 5.12
CA VAL A 62 11.29 -1.15 5.76
C VAL A 62 10.95 0.09 6.56
N PHE A 63 11.04 -0.03 7.88
CA PHE A 63 10.88 1.08 8.79
C PHE A 63 12.25 1.72 9.05
N SER A 64 12.33 3.05 8.99
CA SER A 64 13.55 3.77 9.35
C SER A 64 13.84 3.73 10.85
N GLY A 65 12.82 3.51 11.68
CA GLY A 65 12.86 3.84 13.11
C GLY A 65 13.37 5.28 13.34
N GLU A 66 13.83 5.55 14.57
CA GLU A 66 14.54 6.80 14.87
C GLU A 66 16.00 6.73 14.38
N ARG A 67 16.59 5.53 14.37
CA ARG A 67 17.99 5.31 14.00
C ARG A 67 18.33 5.76 12.58
N ASP A 68 17.50 5.39 11.61
CA ASP A 68 17.76 5.61 10.18
C ASP A 68 16.87 6.75 9.62
N ALA A 69 16.22 7.52 10.49
CA ALA A 69 15.44 8.71 10.10
C ALA A 69 16.31 9.76 9.39
N LEU A 70 15.74 10.42 8.38
CA LEU A 70 16.46 11.45 7.64
C LEU A 70 16.55 12.76 8.44
N PRO A 71 17.75 13.34 8.62
CA PRO A 71 17.88 14.63 9.28
C PRO A 71 17.19 15.73 8.46
N PRO A 72 16.69 16.82 9.08
CA PRO A 72 15.90 17.85 8.40
C PRO A 72 16.52 18.42 7.11
N GLY A 73 17.85 18.56 7.07
CA GLY A 73 18.57 19.04 5.88
C GLY A 73 18.44 18.12 4.66
N ARG A 74 18.44 16.80 4.87
CA ARG A 74 18.23 15.78 3.82
C ARG A 74 16.76 15.54 3.54
N ALA A 75 15.89 15.67 4.54
CA ALA A 75 14.44 15.53 4.36
C ALA A 75 13.82 16.69 3.55
N LYS A 76 14.42 17.88 3.60
CA LYS A 76 13.86 19.11 3.02
C LYS A 76 13.41 18.97 1.56
N PRO A 77 14.21 18.44 0.62
CA PRO A 77 13.79 18.33 -0.79
C PRO A 77 12.51 17.50 -0.98
N TYR A 78 12.28 16.49 -0.13
CA TYR A 78 11.11 15.62 -0.19
C TYR A 78 9.84 16.24 0.41
N LEU A 79 9.98 17.30 1.21
CA LEU A 79 8.87 18.02 1.85
C LEU A 79 8.62 19.41 1.25
N GLU A 80 9.47 19.84 0.31
CA GLU A 80 9.43 21.17 -0.29
C GLU A 80 8.06 21.47 -0.91
N GLY A 81 7.45 22.57 -0.48
CA GLY A 81 6.12 23.00 -0.93
C GLY A 81 4.95 22.38 -0.17
N LEU A 82 5.11 21.28 0.60
CA LEU A 82 3.99 20.62 1.28
C LEU A 82 3.59 21.35 2.58
N GLN A 83 4.58 21.80 3.35
CA GLN A 83 4.38 22.37 4.69
C GLN A 83 3.32 23.47 4.73
N GLN A 84 3.37 24.44 3.82
CA GLN A 84 2.41 25.55 3.77
C GLN A 84 0.95 25.09 3.55
N HIS A 85 0.75 23.97 2.86
CA HIS A 85 -0.58 23.42 2.62
C HIS A 85 -1.08 22.69 3.86
N VAL A 86 -0.21 21.92 4.52
CA VAL A 86 -0.51 21.27 5.80
C VAL A 86 -0.83 22.33 6.87
N GLU A 87 -0.04 23.39 6.97
CA GLU A 87 -0.28 24.54 7.86
C GLU A 87 -1.61 25.24 7.59
N ALA A 88 -1.96 25.45 6.32
CA ALA A 88 -3.22 26.11 5.94
C ALA A 88 -4.45 25.25 6.25
N VAL A 89 -4.36 23.94 6.02
CA VAL A 89 -5.39 22.97 6.38
C VAL A 89 -5.52 22.96 7.89
N ALA A 90 -4.39 22.97 8.60
CA ALA A 90 -4.36 22.96 10.04
C ALA A 90 -5.00 24.19 10.69
N ALA A 91 -4.64 25.38 10.21
CA ALA A 91 -5.18 26.64 10.68
C ALA A 91 -6.71 26.77 10.45
N ALA A 92 -7.27 26.01 9.49
CA ALA A 92 -8.70 25.96 9.22
C ALA A 92 -9.45 24.93 10.09
N GLY A 93 -8.79 24.28 11.06
CA GLY A 93 -9.36 23.18 11.84
C GLY A 93 -9.50 21.90 11.02
N GLY A 94 -8.73 21.76 9.94
CA GLY A 94 -8.71 20.58 9.11
C GLY A 94 -7.40 19.82 9.31
N MET A 95 -7.45 18.61 9.84
CA MET A 95 -6.48 17.56 9.54
C MET A 95 -7.21 16.26 9.84
N SER A 96 -8.12 15.86 8.95
CA SER A 96 -8.73 14.54 9.11
C SER A 96 -7.70 13.51 8.65
N GLY A 97 -6.77 13.19 9.54
CA GLY A 97 -5.95 11.98 9.50
C GLY A 97 -6.67 10.81 10.18
N SER A 98 -7.78 11.07 10.87
CA SER A 98 -8.73 10.06 11.30
C SER A 98 -10.08 10.44 10.69
N PHE A 99 -10.47 9.76 9.62
CA PHE A 99 -11.85 9.79 9.10
C PHE A 99 -12.77 8.84 9.90
N SER A 100 -12.26 8.24 10.98
CA SER A 100 -13.07 7.78 12.10
C SER A 100 -13.56 9.02 12.83
N GLY A 101 -14.87 9.24 12.90
CA GLY A 101 -15.48 10.37 13.63
C GLY A 101 -15.15 10.34 15.13
N GLY A 102 -13.92 10.72 15.45
CA GLY A 102 -13.42 10.96 16.80
C GLY A 102 -13.95 12.30 17.33
N ASP A 103 -13.86 12.45 18.63
CA ASP A 103 -14.28 13.66 19.32
C ASP A 103 -13.35 14.85 18.95
N GLU A 104 -13.76 16.10 19.20
CA GLU A 104 -13.00 17.33 18.86
C GLU A 104 -11.54 17.34 19.40
N ASP A 105 -11.27 16.56 20.44
CA ASP A 105 -9.95 16.40 21.05
C ASP A 105 -8.98 15.59 20.14
N ASP A 106 -9.45 14.56 19.42
CA ASP A 106 -8.62 13.73 18.53
C ASP A 106 -8.16 14.50 17.27
N GLU A 107 -9.00 15.40 16.75
CA GLU A 107 -8.65 16.23 15.59
C GLU A 107 -7.54 17.24 15.93
N SER A 108 -7.51 17.73 17.17
CA SER A 108 -6.51 18.70 17.64
C SER A 108 -5.14 18.08 17.84
N GLU A 109 -5.06 16.82 18.29
CA GLU A 109 -3.80 16.07 18.40
C GLU A 109 -3.23 15.72 17.02
N ALA A 110 -4.06 15.20 16.10
CA ALA A 110 -3.63 14.89 14.73
C ALA A 110 -3.09 16.13 13.99
N LEU A 111 -3.68 17.30 14.26
CA LEU A 111 -3.21 18.59 13.77
C LEU A 111 -1.80 18.91 14.25
N TYR A 112 -1.60 18.79 15.57
CA TYR A 112 -0.35 19.12 16.23
C TYR A 112 0.77 18.19 15.77
N ASP A 113 0.48 16.90 15.66
CA ASP A 113 1.44 15.89 15.21
C ASP A 113 1.93 16.20 13.80
N ALA A 114 1.00 16.45 12.86
CA ALA A 114 1.34 16.76 11.47
C ALA A 114 2.18 18.04 11.30
N LEU A 115 1.91 19.08 12.10
CA LEU A 115 2.76 20.29 12.10
C LEU A 115 4.14 20.01 12.69
N SER A 116 4.20 19.21 13.75
CA SER A 116 5.46 18.87 14.42
C SER A 116 6.41 18.03 13.54
N CYS A 117 5.87 17.29 12.56
CA CYS A 117 6.66 16.50 11.60
C CYS A 117 7.71 17.35 10.88
N PHE A 118 7.38 18.60 10.51
CA PHE A 118 8.29 19.49 9.76
C PHE A 118 9.44 20.03 10.61
N GLU A 119 9.43 19.81 11.93
CA GLU A 119 10.49 20.25 12.85
C GLU A 119 11.40 19.09 13.34
N LYS A 120 11.06 17.85 12.96
CA LYS A 120 11.72 16.62 13.43
C LYS A 120 12.46 15.93 12.27
N PRO A 121 13.39 15.00 12.56
CA PRO A 121 13.88 14.07 11.54
C PRO A 121 12.73 13.32 10.87
N LEU A 122 12.83 13.08 9.57
CA LEU A 122 11.84 12.37 8.78
C LEU A 122 12.02 10.87 8.99
N THR A 123 11.14 10.29 9.82
CA THR A 123 10.93 8.85 9.88
C THR A 123 10.14 8.40 8.65
N TYR A 124 10.35 7.17 8.19
CA TYR A 124 9.69 6.67 6.99
C TYR A 124 9.40 5.17 7.06
N LEU A 125 8.39 4.75 6.30
CA LEU A 125 8.12 3.37 5.94
C LEU A 125 8.24 3.22 4.42
N VAL A 126 9.11 2.33 3.96
CA VAL A 126 9.18 1.94 2.54
C VAL A 126 8.46 0.61 2.34
N VAL A 127 7.63 0.53 1.30
CA VAL A 127 7.05 -0.72 0.79
C VAL A 127 7.60 -0.99 -0.60
N GLU A 128 8.44 -2.02 -0.76
CA GLU A 128 9.06 -2.38 -2.04
C GLU A 128 8.58 -3.74 -2.53
N ASP A 129 8.18 -3.86 -3.80
CA ASP A 129 7.83 -5.15 -4.43
C ASP A 129 8.91 -5.67 -5.39
N PHE A 130 9.08 -6.98 -5.55
CA PHE A 130 10.09 -7.55 -6.44
C PHE A 130 9.49 -8.72 -7.20
N GLY A 131 10.01 -8.96 -8.41
CA GLY A 131 9.41 -9.93 -9.33
C GLY A 131 8.14 -9.39 -10.00
N THR A 132 7.98 -8.07 -10.04
CA THR A 132 6.83 -7.37 -10.63
C THR A 132 7.26 -6.62 -11.90
N THR A 133 6.31 -6.01 -12.62
CA THR A 133 6.57 -5.26 -13.85
C THR A 133 6.88 -3.77 -13.63
N GLY A 134 6.71 -3.27 -12.40
CA GLY A 134 6.62 -1.84 -12.13
C GLY A 134 5.34 -1.20 -12.71
N LEU A 135 5.20 0.12 -12.56
CA LEU A 135 4.01 0.84 -13.06
C LEU A 135 4.15 1.15 -14.56
N THR A 136 3.73 0.21 -15.40
CA THR A 136 3.79 0.35 -16.87
C THR A 136 2.77 1.36 -17.41
N GLY A 137 2.93 1.77 -18.69
CA GLY A 137 2.00 2.67 -19.38
C GLY A 137 2.59 4.04 -19.75
N ASP A 138 1.81 4.82 -20.51
CA ASP A 138 2.21 6.16 -20.98
C ASP A 138 1.96 7.22 -19.89
N ILE A 139 3.05 7.82 -19.38
CA ILE A 139 3.03 8.82 -18.31
C ILE A 139 2.35 10.13 -18.73
N LEU A 140 2.19 10.38 -20.04
CA LEU A 140 1.55 11.57 -20.60
C LEU A 140 0.03 11.44 -20.68
N ARG A 141 -0.53 10.30 -20.31
CA ARG A 141 -1.96 10.01 -20.47
C ARG A 141 -2.75 10.20 -19.19
N ASN A 142 -3.99 10.63 -19.36
CA ASN A 142 -4.96 10.80 -18.29
C ASN A 142 -6.35 10.32 -18.70
N SER A 143 -6.49 9.02 -18.98
CA SER A 143 -7.77 8.44 -19.40
C SER A 143 -7.90 6.99 -18.94
N GLU A 144 -9.10 6.66 -18.43
CA GLU A 144 -9.53 5.29 -18.11
C GLU A 144 -9.66 4.38 -19.33
N ARG A 145 -9.65 4.95 -20.56
CA ARG A 145 -9.93 4.24 -21.81
C ARG A 145 -8.73 3.53 -22.41
N GLU A 146 -7.57 3.59 -21.74
CA GLU A 146 -6.33 2.97 -22.18
C GLU A 146 -5.97 1.83 -21.22
N PRO A 147 -6.41 0.58 -21.52
CA PRO A 147 -6.06 -0.57 -20.70
C PRO A 147 -4.55 -0.73 -20.59
N GLY A 148 -4.06 -1.17 -19.42
CA GLY A 148 -2.64 -1.44 -19.20
C GLY A 148 -1.78 -0.20 -18.92
N ASN A 149 -2.39 0.90 -18.46
CA ASN A 149 -1.66 2.04 -17.92
C ASN A 149 -1.67 2.01 -16.38
N ASP A 150 -0.81 1.18 -15.81
CA ASP A 150 -0.68 1.02 -14.35
C ASP A 150 -0.17 2.30 -13.68
N PHE A 151 0.64 3.11 -14.37
CA PHE A 151 1.07 4.43 -13.88
C PHE A 151 -0.13 5.37 -13.67
N TRP A 152 -1.02 5.46 -14.67
CA TRP A 152 -2.29 6.17 -14.52
C TRP A 152 -3.17 5.54 -13.44
N GLY A 153 -3.20 4.21 -13.40
CA GLY A 153 -3.81 3.42 -12.32
C GLY A 153 -3.40 3.95 -10.95
N PHE A 154 -2.11 3.98 -10.67
CA PHE A 154 -1.59 4.28 -9.36
C PHE A 154 -1.70 5.78 -9.00
N PHE A 155 -1.24 6.68 -9.87
CA PHE A 155 -1.13 8.12 -9.54
C PHE A 155 -2.31 8.99 -9.97
N ARG A 156 -3.16 8.52 -10.90
CA ARG A 156 -4.14 9.39 -11.58
C ARG A 156 -5.59 8.91 -11.50
N SER A 157 -5.87 7.75 -10.89
CA SER A 157 -7.22 7.17 -10.83
C SER A 157 -7.68 6.81 -9.41
N ILE A 158 -7.82 7.83 -8.57
CA ILE A 158 -8.34 7.73 -7.22
C ILE A 158 -9.87 7.50 -7.27
N GLY A 159 -10.37 6.43 -6.64
CA GLY A 159 -11.80 6.14 -6.59
C GLY A 159 -12.42 5.68 -7.92
N ILE A 160 -11.59 5.33 -8.91
CA ILE A 160 -12.00 4.77 -10.19
C ILE A 160 -11.46 3.34 -10.26
N SER A 161 -12.35 2.35 -10.43
CA SER A 161 -11.94 0.97 -10.73
C SER A 161 -11.91 0.77 -12.24
N PRO A 162 -10.72 0.56 -12.86
CA PRO A 162 -10.64 0.20 -14.28
C PRO A 162 -11.06 -1.25 -14.56
N LYS A 163 -11.21 -2.09 -13.52
CA LYS A 163 -11.56 -3.51 -13.66
C LYS A 163 -13.07 -3.70 -13.37
N GLY A 164 -13.78 -4.38 -14.29
CA GLY A 164 -15.23 -4.63 -14.21
C GLY A 164 -15.67 -5.48 -13.02
N GLU A 165 -16.98 -5.77 -12.94
CA GLU A 165 -17.71 -6.35 -11.80
C GLU A 165 -17.11 -7.64 -11.17
N ASP A 166 -16.21 -8.35 -11.86
CA ASP A 166 -15.58 -9.60 -11.40
C ASP A 166 -14.21 -9.45 -10.71
N ALA A 167 -13.68 -8.21 -10.59
CA ALA A 167 -12.46 -7.99 -9.80
C ALA A 167 -12.83 -7.93 -8.31
N ALA A 168 -12.41 -8.94 -7.55
CA ALA A 168 -12.52 -8.96 -6.09
C ALA A 168 -11.62 -7.87 -5.45
N GLY A 169 -12.08 -6.61 -5.47
CA GLY A 169 -11.37 -5.47 -4.89
C GLY A 169 -12.27 -4.24 -4.79
N SER A 170 -12.39 -3.68 -3.59
CA SER A 170 -13.33 -2.62 -3.21
C SER A 170 -13.14 -1.31 -4.00
N TRP A 171 -14.20 -0.85 -4.68
CA TRP A 171 -14.53 0.55 -5.05
C TRP A 171 -13.40 1.54 -5.46
N GLY A 172 -12.24 1.08 -5.93
CA GLY A 172 -11.07 1.95 -6.17
C GLY A 172 -10.55 2.67 -4.91
N LEU A 173 -10.89 2.18 -3.71
CA LEU A 173 -10.61 2.81 -2.42
C LEU A 173 -9.24 2.43 -1.84
N GLY A 174 -8.69 1.28 -2.24
CA GLY A 174 -7.44 0.74 -1.66
C GLY A 174 -6.24 1.69 -1.76
N LYS A 175 -6.13 2.46 -2.85
CA LYS A 175 -5.05 3.45 -3.07
C LYS A 175 -5.00 4.59 -2.05
N TRP A 176 -6.10 4.86 -1.33
CA TRP A 176 -6.13 5.85 -0.26
C TRP A 176 -5.27 5.47 0.94
N VAL A 177 -4.89 4.20 1.04
CA VAL A 177 -4.13 3.71 2.18
C VAL A 177 -2.72 4.29 2.25
N PHE A 178 -2.08 4.61 1.13
CA PHE A 178 -0.70 5.12 1.15
C PHE A 178 -0.63 6.55 1.70
N PRO A 179 -1.48 7.51 1.27
CA PRO A 179 -1.61 8.78 1.98
C PRO A 179 -2.04 8.57 3.44
N ASP A 180 -3.07 7.75 3.69
CA ASP A 180 -3.60 7.52 5.05
C ASP A 180 -2.57 6.85 5.98
N ALA A 181 -1.55 6.20 5.45
CA ALA A 181 -0.45 5.63 6.21
C ALA A 181 0.48 6.69 6.83
N SER A 182 0.45 7.93 6.31
CA SER A 182 1.29 9.05 6.74
C SER A 182 0.52 10.00 7.66
N ILE A 183 1.19 10.53 8.68
CA ILE A 183 0.66 11.60 9.55
C ILE A 183 0.37 12.87 8.73
N ILE A 184 1.16 13.15 7.68
CA ILE A 184 0.98 14.32 6.81
C ILE A 184 0.17 14.01 5.54
N ASN A 185 -0.51 12.86 5.51
CA ASN A 185 -1.33 12.37 4.40
C ASN A 185 -0.65 12.41 3.02
N ALA A 186 0.64 12.04 2.95
CA ALA A 186 1.42 12.06 1.72
C ALA A 186 2.24 10.79 1.55
N TYR A 187 2.57 10.44 0.30
CA TYR A 187 3.54 9.41 -0.03
C TYR A 187 4.28 9.75 -1.32
N LEU A 188 5.45 9.15 -1.50
CA LEU A 188 6.19 9.14 -2.76
C LEU A 188 6.14 7.71 -3.33
N GLY A 189 5.96 7.58 -4.63
CA GLY A 189 6.10 6.31 -5.34
C GLY A 189 7.23 6.42 -6.35
N MET A 190 8.11 5.43 -6.34
CA MET A 190 9.24 5.33 -7.24
C MET A 190 9.20 3.99 -7.94
N THR A 191 9.31 3.98 -9.27
CA THR A 191 9.17 2.75 -10.05
C THR A 191 10.24 2.66 -11.13
N GLN A 192 10.75 1.44 -11.30
CA GLN A 192 11.47 1.03 -12.48
C GLN A 192 10.57 0.07 -13.26
N ARG A 193 10.44 0.30 -14.57
CA ARG A 193 9.45 -0.39 -15.41
C ARG A 193 10.11 -1.50 -16.20
N GLN A 194 9.38 -2.59 -16.40
CA GLN A 194 9.88 -3.69 -17.21
C GLN A 194 10.17 -3.21 -18.63
N GLY A 195 11.40 -3.44 -19.09
CA GLY A 195 11.85 -3.06 -20.42
C GLY A 195 12.30 -1.61 -20.55
N GLU A 196 12.42 -0.88 -19.44
CA GLU A 196 12.92 0.48 -19.40
C GLU A 196 13.99 0.65 -18.32
N ASP A 197 14.99 1.49 -18.59
CA ASP A 197 16.17 1.65 -17.73
C ASP A 197 16.11 2.93 -16.87
N ASN A 198 15.02 3.69 -16.96
CA ASN A 198 14.81 4.90 -16.18
C ASN A 198 13.93 4.65 -14.95
N TRP A 199 14.20 5.44 -13.92
CA TRP A 199 13.35 5.55 -12.75
C TRP A 199 12.34 6.68 -12.94
N LEU A 200 11.11 6.43 -12.48
CA LEU A 200 10.08 7.45 -12.36
C LEU A 200 9.77 7.67 -10.89
N LEU A 201 9.89 8.91 -10.41
CA LEU A 201 9.51 9.32 -9.06
C LEU A 201 8.37 10.33 -9.09
N MET A 202 7.28 10.06 -8.39
CA MET A 202 6.15 10.99 -8.25
C MET A 202 5.50 10.79 -6.88
N GLY A 203 4.86 11.80 -6.32
CA GLY A 203 4.16 11.68 -5.05
C GLY A 203 2.74 12.21 -5.10
N MET A 204 1.95 11.81 -4.11
CA MET A 204 0.57 12.22 -3.94
C MET A 204 0.30 12.55 -2.46
N ALA A 205 -0.42 13.64 -2.25
CA ALA A 205 -0.89 14.06 -0.93
C ALA A 205 -2.39 14.35 -0.99
N LEU A 206 -3.11 13.95 0.06
CA LEU A 206 -4.57 14.10 0.18
C LEU A 206 -4.92 14.81 1.49
N LEU A 207 -5.20 16.10 1.39
CA LEU A 207 -5.57 16.99 2.50
C LEU A 207 -7.07 17.36 2.41
N LYS A 208 -7.51 18.37 3.15
CA LYS A 208 -8.80 19.05 2.91
C LYS A 208 -8.62 20.22 1.94
N THR A 209 -9.71 20.65 1.33
CA THR A 209 -9.70 21.88 0.53
C THR A 209 -9.38 23.08 1.42
N HIS A 210 -8.41 23.93 1.05
CA HIS A 210 -7.89 24.97 1.94
C HIS A 210 -7.49 26.25 1.20
N HIS A 211 -7.20 27.31 1.97
CA HIS A 211 -6.80 28.61 1.43
C HIS A 211 -5.36 28.95 1.84
N ILE A 212 -4.57 29.43 0.88
CA ILE A 212 -3.30 30.11 1.16
C ILE A 212 -3.43 31.52 0.58
N GLY A 213 -3.50 32.51 1.48
CA GLY A 213 -3.90 33.87 1.11
C GLY A 213 -5.30 33.89 0.51
N GLU A 214 -5.46 34.54 -0.64
CA GLU A 214 -6.74 34.62 -1.37
C GLU A 214 -7.02 33.40 -2.25
N ASN A 215 -6.04 32.49 -2.39
CA ASN A 215 -6.15 31.36 -3.31
C ASN A 215 -6.66 30.12 -2.60
N LYS A 216 -7.74 29.56 -3.13
CA LYS A 216 -8.27 28.25 -2.73
C LYS A 216 -7.57 27.15 -3.51
N HIS A 217 -7.13 26.08 -2.83
CA HIS A 217 -6.40 24.97 -3.42
C HIS A 217 -7.21 23.67 -3.34
N ARG A 218 -7.01 22.78 -4.32
CA ARG A 218 -7.61 21.45 -4.34
C ARG A 218 -7.15 20.63 -3.14
N TYR A 219 -7.94 19.61 -2.80
CA TYR A 219 -7.63 18.71 -1.68
C TYR A 219 -6.50 17.71 -2.00
N TYR A 220 -6.18 17.49 -3.28
CA TYR A 220 -5.08 16.64 -3.72
C TYR A 220 -3.91 17.47 -4.26
N GLY A 221 -2.69 17.00 -3.99
CA GLY A 221 -1.44 17.59 -4.46
C GLY A 221 -0.49 16.53 -5.00
N SER A 222 0.44 16.95 -5.84
CA SER A 222 1.45 16.05 -6.43
C SER A 222 2.86 16.55 -6.14
N PHE A 223 3.74 15.64 -5.74
CA PHE A 223 5.18 15.83 -5.84
C PHE A 223 5.61 15.41 -7.23
N ALA A 224 6.14 16.34 -8.01
CA ALA A 224 6.39 16.14 -9.43
C ALA A 224 7.63 16.91 -9.88
N ALA A 225 8.08 16.61 -11.09
CA ALA A 225 9.08 17.40 -11.78
C ALA A 225 8.68 18.89 -11.82
N HIS A 226 9.68 19.77 -11.74
CA HIS A 226 9.43 21.20 -11.82
C HIS A 226 8.69 21.56 -13.11
N SER A 227 7.73 22.47 -13.00
CA SER A 227 6.99 23.01 -14.15
C SER A 227 6.61 24.47 -13.89
N GLU A 228 6.87 25.30 -14.89
CA GLU A 228 6.45 26.71 -14.93
C GLU A 228 5.01 26.89 -15.45
N GLU A 229 4.33 25.79 -15.84
CA GLU A 229 2.96 25.86 -16.33
C GLU A 229 2.03 26.44 -15.26
N PRO A 230 1.05 27.29 -15.64
CA PRO A 230 0.04 27.78 -14.72
C PRO A 230 -0.84 26.64 -14.20
N ASP A 231 -1.43 26.78 -13.02
CA ASP A 231 -2.20 25.71 -12.34
C ASP A 231 -3.32 25.10 -13.22
N GLU A 232 -3.91 25.90 -14.11
CA GLU A 232 -5.00 25.48 -15.00
C GLU A 232 -4.54 24.54 -16.12
N LEU A 233 -3.27 24.62 -16.51
CA LEU A 233 -2.66 23.80 -17.56
C LEU A 233 -1.69 22.75 -17.01
N TRP A 234 -1.30 22.92 -15.75
CA TRP A 234 -0.26 22.11 -15.14
C TRP A 234 -0.62 20.63 -15.12
N PHE A 235 0.22 19.84 -15.79
CA PHE A 235 0.15 18.39 -15.79
C PHE A 235 1.34 17.82 -15.01
N PRO A 236 1.13 17.18 -13.84
CA PRO A 236 2.23 16.64 -13.06
C PRO A 236 2.88 15.47 -13.81
N LEU A 237 4.20 15.54 -13.96
CA LEU A 237 5.04 14.51 -14.56
C LEU A 237 6.03 13.97 -13.53
N PRO A 238 6.42 12.69 -13.62
CA PRO A 238 7.41 12.12 -12.73
C PRO A 238 8.76 12.82 -12.88
N VAL A 239 9.53 12.81 -11.80
CA VAL A 239 10.94 13.18 -11.79
C VAL A 239 11.73 12.02 -12.40
N GLU A 240 12.50 12.33 -13.43
CA GLU A 240 13.38 11.38 -14.15
C GLU A 240 14.87 11.80 -14.04
N SER A 241 15.17 12.76 -13.15
CA SER A 241 16.54 13.27 -12.96
C SER A 241 17.41 12.23 -12.25
N ASP A 242 18.41 11.69 -12.94
CA ASP A 242 19.33 10.68 -12.41
C ASP A 242 19.91 11.08 -11.03
N ASP A 243 20.41 12.31 -10.87
CA ASP A 243 21.02 12.75 -9.61
C ASP A 243 20.02 12.72 -8.44
N PHE A 244 18.80 13.23 -8.66
CA PHE A 244 17.78 13.28 -7.62
C PHE A 244 17.23 11.89 -7.29
N VAL A 245 17.07 11.03 -8.31
CA VAL A 245 16.67 9.64 -8.15
C VAL A 245 17.72 8.88 -7.33
N GLN A 246 19.01 8.99 -7.66
CA GLN A 246 20.08 8.28 -6.95
C GLN A 246 20.21 8.78 -5.50
N GLU A 247 20.04 10.08 -5.25
CA GLU A 247 19.94 10.62 -3.89
C GLU A 247 18.75 10.00 -3.16
N THR A 248 17.57 9.93 -3.79
CA THR A 248 16.37 9.29 -3.22
C THR A 248 16.57 7.81 -2.89
N VAL A 249 17.22 7.04 -3.77
CA VAL A 249 17.59 5.63 -3.50
C VAL A 249 18.45 5.52 -2.24
N GLY A 250 19.46 6.39 -2.11
CA GLY A 250 20.38 6.39 -0.97
C GLY A 250 19.76 6.93 0.34
N ASP A 251 18.88 7.93 0.24
CA ASP A 251 18.20 8.55 1.37
C ASP A 251 17.21 7.61 2.03
N PHE A 252 16.44 6.84 1.24
CA PHE A 252 15.44 5.91 1.74
C PHE A 252 15.93 4.46 1.84
N ASN A 253 17.22 4.23 1.56
CA ASN A 253 17.86 2.91 1.59
C ASN A 253 17.08 1.87 0.77
N LEU A 254 16.70 2.25 -0.45
CA LEU A 254 15.97 1.38 -1.36
C LEU A 254 16.90 0.28 -1.89
N GLU A 255 16.46 -0.97 -1.84
CA GLU A 255 17.30 -2.08 -2.31
C GLU A 255 17.18 -2.33 -3.81
N ARG A 256 16.10 -1.87 -4.44
CA ARG A 256 15.91 -2.02 -5.87
C ARG A 256 17.00 -1.27 -6.63
N LEU A 257 17.79 -2.02 -7.40
CA LEU A 257 18.82 -1.49 -8.30
C LEU A 257 18.28 -1.36 -9.72
N GLU A 258 18.31 -2.47 -10.47
CA GLU A 258 17.89 -2.54 -11.88
C GLU A 258 16.64 -3.42 -12.08
N ASP A 259 16.14 -4.05 -11.02
CA ASP A 259 14.99 -4.94 -11.08
C ASP A 259 13.68 -4.14 -11.15
N PRO A 260 12.80 -4.38 -12.15
CA PRO A 260 11.50 -3.71 -12.22
C PRO A 260 10.65 -3.90 -10.95
N GLY A 261 9.86 -2.88 -10.65
CA GLY A 261 8.89 -2.87 -9.57
C GLY A 261 8.58 -1.48 -9.03
N LEU A 262 7.93 -1.44 -7.87
CA LEU A 262 7.45 -0.25 -7.21
C LEU A 262 7.99 -0.18 -5.78
N SER A 263 8.45 1.01 -5.40
CA SER A 263 8.85 1.37 -4.04
C SER A 263 7.98 2.55 -3.59
N VAL A 264 7.16 2.36 -2.56
CA VAL A 264 6.31 3.39 -1.96
C VAL A 264 6.95 3.86 -0.67
N ILE A 265 7.23 5.15 -0.55
CA ILE A 265 7.80 5.78 0.63
C ILE A 265 6.71 6.58 1.33
N VAL A 266 6.38 6.17 2.55
CA VAL A 266 5.43 6.83 3.44
C VAL A 266 6.24 7.66 4.46
N PRO A 267 6.33 8.99 4.31
CA PRO A 267 6.96 9.86 5.29
C PRO A 267 6.10 9.94 6.55
N PHE A 268 6.73 10.00 7.72
CA PHE A 268 6.07 10.10 9.03
C PHE A 268 4.93 9.07 9.16
N PRO A 269 5.22 7.76 9.10
CA PRO A 269 4.19 6.74 9.22
C PRO A 269 3.45 6.88 10.55
N LYS A 270 2.13 6.63 10.55
CA LYS A 270 1.32 6.67 11.77
C LYS A 270 1.76 5.60 12.78
N ASP A 271 1.65 5.92 14.07
CA ASP A 271 2.12 5.07 15.19
C ASP A 271 1.50 3.65 15.24
N GLU A 272 0.32 3.46 14.65
CA GLU A 272 -0.32 2.15 14.55
C GLU A 272 0.37 1.21 13.53
N LEU A 273 1.19 1.75 12.62
CA LEU A 273 2.02 0.97 11.70
C LEU A 273 3.29 0.49 12.43
N LYS A 274 3.24 -0.72 12.97
CA LYS A 274 4.40 -1.35 13.63
C LYS A 274 4.78 -2.67 12.96
N PRO A 275 6.06 -3.10 13.05
CA PRO A 275 6.51 -4.37 12.48
C PRO A 275 5.63 -5.57 12.86
N ALA A 276 5.20 -5.67 14.12
CA ALA A 276 4.33 -6.74 14.60
C ALA A 276 2.93 -6.71 13.98
N GLU A 277 2.35 -5.52 13.78
CA GLU A 277 1.02 -5.33 13.20
C GLU A 277 1.02 -5.68 11.71
N ILE A 278 2.09 -5.29 10.99
CA ILE A 278 2.32 -5.69 9.59
C ILE A 278 2.49 -7.20 9.49
N ALA A 279 3.29 -7.83 10.35
CA ALA A 279 3.48 -9.28 10.36
C ALA A 279 2.16 -10.03 10.57
N ARG A 280 1.35 -9.59 11.54
CA ARG A 280 0.02 -10.16 11.78
C ARG A 280 -0.87 -10.01 10.55
N ALA A 281 -0.96 -8.81 9.96
CA ALA A 281 -1.77 -8.57 8.78
C ALA A 281 -1.37 -9.46 7.60
N VAL A 282 -0.06 -9.65 7.36
CA VAL A 282 0.48 -10.55 6.33
C VAL A 282 0.05 -11.99 6.59
N LEU A 283 0.20 -12.48 7.82
CA LEU A 283 -0.14 -13.86 8.19
C LEU A 283 -1.65 -14.11 8.09
N THR A 284 -2.49 -13.18 8.53
CA THR A 284 -3.95 -13.35 8.49
C THR A 284 -4.49 -13.30 7.06
N GLN A 285 -3.96 -12.40 6.21
CA GLN A 285 -4.56 -12.14 4.90
C GLN A 285 -3.90 -12.90 3.74
N TYR A 286 -2.62 -13.27 3.86
CA TYR A 286 -1.81 -13.80 2.76
C TYR A 286 -1.09 -15.11 3.09
N PHE A 287 -1.50 -15.84 4.14
CA PHE A 287 -0.88 -17.13 4.45
C PHE A 287 -0.91 -18.10 3.26
N LEU A 288 -1.99 -18.10 2.45
CA LEU A 288 -2.13 -19.07 1.37
C LEU A 288 -1.11 -18.83 0.23
N PRO A 289 -0.95 -17.60 -0.34
CA PRO A 289 0.15 -17.29 -1.23
C PRO A 289 1.53 -17.60 -0.62
N ILE A 290 1.74 -17.33 0.66
CA ILE A 290 3.03 -17.61 1.32
C ILE A 290 3.32 -19.12 1.37
N VAL A 291 2.35 -19.93 1.82
CA VAL A 291 2.49 -21.40 1.89
C VAL A 291 2.71 -22.01 0.51
N ARG A 292 2.11 -21.44 -0.54
CA ARG A 292 2.34 -21.86 -1.94
C ARG A 292 3.74 -21.54 -2.46
N GLY A 293 4.49 -20.69 -1.77
CA GLY A 293 5.75 -20.14 -2.28
C GLY A 293 5.55 -19.07 -3.35
N ASP A 294 4.34 -18.52 -3.46
CA ASP A 294 3.97 -17.46 -4.41
C ASP A 294 4.38 -16.07 -3.90
N LEU A 295 4.53 -15.92 -2.58
CA LEU A 295 4.80 -14.66 -1.89
C LEU A 295 5.84 -14.88 -0.79
N ALA A 296 6.81 -13.97 -0.69
CA ALA A 296 7.66 -13.82 0.48
C ALA A 296 7.63 -12.37 0.96
N VAL A 297 7.52 -12.16 2.27
CA VAL A 297 7.50 -10.82 2.88
C VAL A 297 8.68 -10.65 3.82
N GLU A 298 9.36 -9.51 3.72
CA GLU A 298 10.38 -9.09 4.67
C GLU A 298 9.89 -7.86 5.44
N ILE A 299 10.12 -7.82 6.74
CA ILE A 299 9.84 -6.67 7.60
C ILE A 299 11.15 -6.30 8.27
N VAL A 300 11.65 -5.10 7.98
CA VAL A 300 12.95 -4.62 8.43
C VAL A 300 12.71 -3.45 9.38
N HIS A 301 13.24 -3.56 10.59
CA HIS A 301 13.26 -2.47 11.55
C HIS A 301 14.64 -2.39 12.22
N PRO A 302 15.32 -1.23 12.20
CA PRO A 302 16.69 -1.11 12.69
C PRO A 302 16.86 -1.43 14.17
N GLU A 303 15.80 -1.23 14.95
CA GLU A 303 15.81 -1.37 16.41
C GLU A 303 15.10 -2.65 16.88
N GLU A 304 14.15 -3.19 16.10
CA GLU A 304 13.38 -4.39 16.46
C GLU A 304 13.89 -5.66 15.75
N GLY A 305 14.76 -5.50 14.75
CA GLY A 305 15.30 -6.58 13.93
C GLY A 305 14.48 -6.88 12.68
N ASN A 306 14.98 -7.83 11.89
CA ASN A 306 14.36 -8.22 10.63
C ASN A 306 13.54 -9.50 10.83
N ARG A 307 12.38 -9.57 10.16
CA ARG A 307 11.53 -10.75 10.07
C ARG A 307 11.36 -11.13 8.62
N THR A 308 11.33 -12.43 8.35
CA THR A 308 11.07 -12.95 7.00
C THR A 308 9.92 -13.93 7.09
N ILE A 309 8.84 -13.68 6.36
CA ILE A 309 7.64 -14.51 6.28
C ILE A 309 7.62 -15.13 4.88
N SER A 310 7.90 -16.42 4.81
CA SER A 310 8.01 -17.23 3.58
C SER A 310 7.45 -18.63 3.84
N ALA A 311 7.34 -19.46 2.80
CA ALA A 311 6.93 -20.86 2.96
C ALA A 311 7.73 -21.61 4.05
N ASP A 312 9.02 -21.31 4.17
CA ASP A 312 9.93 -21.97 5.11
C ASP A 312 9.83 -21.42 6.54
N THR A 313 9.40 -20.17 6.71
CA THR A 313 9.45 -19.45 7.99
C THR A 313 8.07 -19.19 8.60
N ILE A 314 7.00 -19.30 7.82
CA ILE A 314 5.63 -18.93 8.23
C ILE A 314 5.19 -19.62 9.53
N SER A 315 5.51 -20.90 9.72
CA SER A 315 5.12 -21.64 10.93
C SER A 315 5.79 -21.11 12.20
N ALA A 316 7.03 -20.61 12.10
CA ALA A 316 7.74 -20.00 13.22
C ALA A 316 7.17 -18.61 13.53
N GLU A 317 6.89 -17.81 12.49
CA GLU A 317 6.39 -16.43 12.61
C GLU A 317 5.00 -16.36 13.28
N VAL A 318 4.13 -17.34 13.04
CA VAL A 318 2.84 -17.45 13.76
C VAL A 318 3.02 -17.56 15.27
N GLY A 319 4.12 -18.17 15.74
CA GLY A 319 4.44 -18.27 17.16
C GLY A 319 4.75 -16.93 17.83
N HIS A 320 5.03 -15.89 17.05
CA HIS A 320 5.36 -14.55 17.53
C HIS A 320 4.18 -13.57 17.49
N ILE A 321 3.00 -13.99 17.03
CA ILE A 321 1.78 -13.18 17.08
C ILE A 321 1.25 -13.15 18.52
N GLU A 322 1.05 -11.97 19.07
CA GLU A 322 0.39 -11.79 20.37
C GLU A 322 -1.04 -12.32 20.36
N GLN A 323 -1.52 -12.84 21.49
CA GLN A 323 -2.87 -13.38 21.57
C GLN A 323 -3.91 -12.27 21.32
N SER A 324 -4.65 -12.40 20.23
CA SER A 324 -5.84 -11.59 19.96
C SER A 324 -7.02 -12.10 20.80
N ASN A 325 -7.89 -11.17 21.23
CA ASN A 325 -9.18 -11.50 21.85
C ASN A 325 -10.23 -11.96 20.82
N ARG A 326 -9.89 -11.97 19.52
CA ARG A 326 -10.71 -12.54 18.44
C ARG A 326 -10.25 -13.95 18.15
N ASP A 327 -11.12 -14.93 18.38
CA ASP A 327 -10.81 -16.37 18.31
C ASP A 327 -10.26 -16.81 16.94
N ASP A 328 -10.75 -16.20 15.85
CA ASP A 328 -10.40 -16.50 14.45
C ASP A 328 -9.03 -15.95 14.02
N GLU A 329 -8.55 -14.90 14.67
CA GLU A 329 -7.23 -14.27 14.45
C GLU A 329 -6.18 -14.70 15.50
N SER A 330 -6.52 -15.66 16.36
CA SER A 330 -5.59 -16.18 17.35
C SER A 330 -4.41 -16.92 16.68
N ALA A 331 -3.25 -16.91 17.33
CA ALA A 331 -2.08 -17.67 16.86
C ALA A 331 -2.36 -19.18 16.73
N GLU A 332 -3.28 -19.73 17.54
CA GLU A 332 -3.70 -21.14 17.44
C GLU A 332 -4.58 -21.40 16.21
N SER A 333 -5.55 -20.51 15.94
CA SER A 333 -6.37 -20.55 14.73
C SER A 333 -5.51 -20.45 13.47
N LEU A 334 -4.65 -19.43 13.39
CA LEU A 334 -3.74 -19.23 12.25
C LEU A 334 -2.81 -20.42 12.04
N ARG A 335 -2.23 -20.96 13.12
CA ARG A 335 -1.38 -22.16 13.04
C ARG A 335 -2.16 -23.33 12.45
N SER A 336 -3.37 -23.58 12.94
CA SER A 336 -4.20 -24.69 12.48
C SER A 336 -4.56 -24.56 10.99
N VAL A 337 -4.91 -23.35 10.54
CA VAL A 337 -5.25 -23.08 9.14
C VAL A 337 -4.01 -23.18 8.24
N ILE A 338 -2.86 -22.69 8.68
CA ILE A 338 -1.59 -22.80 7.95
C ILE A 338 -1.15 -24.26 7.84
N GLU A 339 -1.21 -25.04 8.92
CA GLU A 339 -0.90 -26.47 8.88
C GLU A 339 -1.82 -27.23 7.94
N LEU A 340 -3.11 -26.90 7.94
CA LEU A 340 -4.08 -27.48 7.02
C LEU A 340 -3.76 -27.13 5.56
N ALA A 341 -3.44 -25.86 5.28
CA ALA A 341 -3.09 -25.40 3.94
C ALA A 341 -1.79 -26.05 3.43
N SER A 342 -0.74 -26.09 4.26
CA SER A 342 0.53 -26.73 3.95
C SER A 342 0.36 -28.22 3.67
N TRP A 343 -0.45 -28.91 4.47
CA TRP A 343 -0.79 -30.31 4.22
C TRP A 343 -1.55 -30.50 2.90
N ALA A 344 -2.56 -29.66 2.62
CA ALA A 344 -3.39 -29.77 1.44
C ALA A 344 -2.62 -29.50 0.13
N ILE A 345 -1.66 -28.57 0.16
CA ILE A 345 -0.78 -28.24 -0.97
C ILE A 345 0.27 -29.34 -1.19
N GLY A 346 0.79 -29.94 -0.12
CA GLY A 346 1.77 -31.03 -0.21
C GLY A 346 1.17 -32.42 -0.48
N ALA A 347 -0.15 -32.57 -0.43
CA ALA A 347 -0.83 -33.83 -0.71
C ALA A 347 -0.63 -34.23 -2.19
N SER A 348 -0.44 -35.53 -2.45
CA SER A 348 -0.38 -36.05 -3.83
C SER A 348 -1.71 -35.85 -4.54
N ALA A 349 -1.70 -35.65 -5.86
CA ALA A 349 -2.91 -35.52 -6.68
C ALA A 349 -3.94 -36.65 -6.45
N ASP A 350 -3.49 -37.87 -6.20
CA ASP A 350 -4.34 -39.04 -5.91
C ASP A 350 -5.07 -38.95 -4.55
N ALA A 351 -4.66 -38.04 -3.68
CA ALA A 351 -5.28 -37.78 -2.38
C ALA A 351 -6.31 -36.64 -2.44
N HIS A 352 -6.35 -35.88 -3.54
CA HIS A 352 -7.35 -34.84 -3.76
C HIS A 352 -8.67 -35.44 -4.23
N VAL A 353 -9.76 -34.93 -3.65
CA VAL A 353 -11.11 -35.18 -4.12
C VAL A 353 -11.42 -34.12 -5.17
N GLU A 354 -11.43 -34.50 -6.45
CA GLU A 354 -11.79 -33.60 -7.54
C GLU A 354 -13.26 -33.17 -7.39
N LEU A 355 -13.49 -31.87 -7.36
CA LEU A 355 -14.84 -31.32 -7.43
C LEU A 355 -15.23 -31.07 -8.89
N PRO A 356 -16.39 -31.57 -9.36
CA PRO A 356 -16.83 -31.34 -10.72
C PRO A 356 -17.27 -29.86 -10.92
N VAL A 357 -16.30 -29.02 -11.30
CA VAL A 357 -16.40 -27.71 -12.00
C VAL A 357 -16.42 -26.41 -11.16
N ARG A 358 -15.81 -25.38 -11.76
CA ARG A 358 -15.29 -24.07 -11.30
C ARG A 358 -16.27 -22.97 -10.79
N ASN A 359 -17.56 -23.20 -10.57
CA ASN A 359 -18.47 -22.12 -10.12
C ASN A 359 -19.35 -22.54 -8.94
N LEU A 360 -19.05 -21.98 -7.76
CA LEU A 360 -19.65 -22.24 -6.46
C LEU A 360 -21.08 -21.64 -6.37
N GLY A 361 -22.07 -22.38 -6.86
CA GLY A 361 -23.49 -22.11 -6.59
C GLY A 361 -24.13 -23.18 -5.70
N ASP A 362 -25.25 -22.86 -5.04
CA ASP A 362 -25.97 -23.68 -4.03
C ASP A 362 -26.41 -25.09 -4.47
N ARG A 363 -26.21 -25.48 -5.74
CA ARG A 363 -26.71 -26.75 -6.32
C ARG A 363 -25.63 -27.81 -6.54
N MET A 364 -24.40 -27.63 -6.04
CA MET A 364 -23.25 -28.48 -6.41
C MET A 364 -23.04 -29.76 -5.58
N VAL A 365 -23.59 -29.84 -4.38
CA VAL A 365 -23.37 -30.95 -3.45
C VAL A 365 -23.94 -32.28 -3.98
N GLU A 366 -24.74 -32.27 -5.05
CA GLU A 366 -25.42 -33.45 -5.60
C GLU A 366 -24.55 -34.41 -6.43
N ARG A 367 -23.31 -34.03 -6.81
CA ARG A 367 -22.45 -34.85 -7.71
C ARG A 367 -21.19 -35.47 -7.09
N ALA A 368 -20.81 -35.06 -5.89
CA ALA A 368 -19.79 -35.77 -5.13
C ALA A 368 -20.42 -36.95 -4.38
N ASP A 369 -19.72 -38.07 -4.20
CA ASP A 369 -20.19 -39.12 -3.28
C ASP A 369 -20.03 -38.64 -1.84
N LEU A 370 -21.01 -37.83 -1.40
CA LEU A 370 -21.04 -37.29 -0.05
C LEU A 370 -21.10 -38.38 1.01
N THR A 371 -21.56 -39.58 0.66
CA THR A 371 -21.65 -40.70 1.61
C THR A 371 -20.24 -41.17 1.93
N GLU A 372 -19.45 -41.46 0.91
CA GLU A 372 -18.04 -41.84 1.08
C GLU A 372 -17.23 -40.74 1.77
N LEU A 373 -17.41 -39.48 1.35
CA LEU A 373 -16.69 -38.35 1.94
C LEU A 373 -17.06 -38.14 3.41
N ARG A 374 -18.34 -38.30 3.78
CA ARG A 374 -18.79 -38.25 5.18
C ARG A 374 -18.22 -39.40 6.00
N GLU A 375 -18.15 -40.60 5.44
CA GLU A 375 -17.56 -41.76 6.13
C GLU A 375 -16.06 -41.58 6.37
N ARG A 376 -15.32 -41.12 5.36
CA ARG A 376 -13.90 -40.80 5.48
C ARG A 376 -13.65 -39.73 6.54
N TYR A 377 -14.42 -38.63 6.50
CA TYR A 377 -14.35 -37.58 7.51
C TYR A 377 -14.71 -38.10 8.91
N ALA A 378 -15.75 -38.93 9.03
CA ALA A 378 -16.16 -39.52 10.31
C ALA A 378 -15.11 -40.48 10.90
N ARG A 379 -14.22 -41.05 10.07
CA ARG A 379 -13.03 -41.81 10.52
C ARG A 379 -11.86 -40.92 10.94
N GLY A 380 -12.00 -39.61 10.87
CA GLY A 380 -10.94 -38.64 11.19
C GLY A 380 -9.94 -38.44 10.05
N GLU A 381 -10.26 -38.89 8.83
CA GLU A 381 -9.40 -38.63 7.67
C GLU A 381 -9.46 -37.14 7.29
N ARG A 382 -8.29 -36.56 6.98
CA ARG A 382 -8.21 -35.23 6.37
C ARG A 382 -8.58 -35.32 4.89
N LEU A 383 -9.43 -34.42 4.42
CA LEU A 383 -9.89 -34.38 3.03
C LEU A 383 -9.32 -33.12 2.36
N ALA A 384 -8.64 -33.31 1.23
CA ALA A 384 -8.18 -32.22 0.37
C ALA A 384 -9.06 -32.21 -0.88
N PHE A 385 -9.47 -31.02 -1.33
CA PHE A 385 -10.31 -30.84 -2.51
C PHE A 385 -9.52 -30.05 -3.55
N ALA A 386 -9.66 -30.42 -4.82
CA ALA A 386 -9.01 -29.76 -5.96
C ALA A 386 -10.04 -29.31 -7.00
#